data_AF-A0A6H9LM80-F1
#
_entry.id   AF-A0A6H9LM80-F1
#
_cell.length_a   1.000
_cell.length_b   1.000
_cell.length_c   1.000
_cell.angle_alpha   90.00
_cell.angle_beta   90.00
_cell.angle_gamma   90.00
#
_symmetry.space_group_name_H-M   'P 1'
#
loop_
_entity.id
_entity.type
_entity.pdbx_description
1 polymer ?
#
loop_
_entity_poly.entity_id
_entity_poly.type
_entity_poly.pdbx_seq_one_letter_code
_entity_poly.pdbx_strand_id
1 'polypeptide(L)' 'RGNINADEFDHTDISDLIFLAQILYNDNVDMVCYEETDLDRNSFVDIADLIYLSNYMFKGGPPPLPCHTSGSD' A
#
# COMPACT_ATOMS: atom_id res chain seq x y z
N ARG A 1 -2.47 -4.51 4.03
CA ARG A 1 -2.46 -3.36 3.11
C ARG A 1 -1.62 -2.29 3.74
N GLY A 2 -0.73 -1.70 2.95
CA GLY A 2 0.19 -0.67 3.42
C GLY A 2 1.60 -1.16 3.74
N ASN A 3 1.89 -2.46 3.79
CA ASN A 3 3.26 -2.99 3.80
C ASN A 3 3.69 -3.28 2.35
N ILE A 4 4.02 -2.21 1.64
CA ILE A 4 4.23 -2.20 0.19
C ILE A 4 5.64 -2.66 -0.18
N ASN A 5 6.62 -2.37 0.68
CA ASN A 5 7.99 -2.86 0.50
C ASN A 5 8.20 -4.31 0.99
N ALA A 6 7.14 -4.95 1.52
CA ALA A 6 7.15 -6.29 2.09
C ALA A 6 8.21 -6.47 3.20
N ASP A 7 8.31 -5.51 4.10
CA ASP A 7 9.18 -5.64 5.27
C ASP A 7 8.76 -6.81 6.17
N GLU A 8 9.73 -7.31 6.94
CA GLU A 8 9.57 -8.51 7.77
C GLU A 8 8.62 -8.32 8.97
N PHE A 9 8.25 -7.08 9.30
CA PHE A 9 7.45 -6.75 10.47
C PHE A 9 6.00 -6.40 10.14
N ASP A 10 5.63 -6.40 8.85
CA ASP A 10 4.32 -6.00 8.37
C ASP A 10 3.92 -4.60 8.83
N HIS A 11 4.90 -3.70 8.89
CA HIS A 11 4.67 -2.33 9.26
C HIS A 11 4.22 -1.51 8.05
N THR A 12 3.36 -0.53 8.32
CA THR A 12 3.03 0.53 7.38
C THR A 12 3.72 1.80 7.83
N ASP A 13 4.83 2.13 7.18
CA ASP A 13 5.67 3.29 7.50
C ASP A 13 6.10 4.09 6.25
N ILE A 14 6.88 5.16 6.47
CA ILE A 14 7.26 6.09 5.40
C ILE A 14 7.97 5.40 4.23
N SER A 15 8.63 4.27 4.49
CA SER A 15 9.31 3.47 3.48
C SER A 15 8.32 2.87 2.46
N ASP A 16 7.11 2.50 2.89
CA ASP A 16 6.04 2.02 2.01
C ASP A 16 5.55 3.09 1.05
N LEU A 17 5.40 4.32 1.55
CA LEU A 17 5.04 5.47 0.73
C LEU A 17 6.10 5.72 -0.36
N ILE A 18 7.38 5.63 0.00
CA ILE A 18 8.47 5.78 -0.96
C ILE A 18 8.48 4.64 -1.97
N PHE A 19 8.25 3.41 -1.54
CA PHE A 19 8.21 2.25 -2.43
C PHE A 19 7.03 2.30 -3.40
N LEU A 20 5.84 2.71 -2.93
CA LEU A 20 4.69 2.94 -3.80
C LEU A 20 4.96 4.03 -4.84
N ALA A 21 5.60 5.13 -4.45
CA ALA A 21 6.01 6.17 -5.39
C ALA A 21 7.01 5.65 -6.43
N GLN A 22 7.90 4.73 -6.06
CA GLN A 22 8.84 4.08 -6.99
C GLN A 22 8.12 3.17 -7.99
N ILE A 23 7.15 2.36 -7.53
CA ILE A 23 6.31 1.52 -8.38
C ILE A 23 5.59 2.39 -9.42
N LEU A 24 4.91 3.46 -8.96
CA LEU A 24 4.14 4.36 -9.84
C LEU A 24 5.01 5.12 -10.85
N TYR A 25 6.28 5.33 -10.55
CA TYR A 25 7.22 6.05 -11.42
C TYR A 25 7.99 5.12 -12.36
N ASN A 26 8.17 3.85 -11.98
CA ASN A 26 9.03 2.91 -12.68
C ASN A 26 8.42 1.50 -12.69
N ASP A 27 7.86 1.12 -13.83
CA ASP A 27 7.27 -0.21 -14.08
C ASP A 27 8.26 -1.38 -13.98
N ASN A 28 9.56 -1.14 -13.71
CA ASN A 28 10.57 -2.19 -13.53
C ASN A 28 10.74 -2.64 -12.06
N VAL A 29 9.93 -2.12 -11.13
CA VAL A 29 9.91 -2.61 -9.75
C VAL A 29 8.91 -3.77 -9.67
N ASP A 30 9.38 -4.94 -9.26
CA ASP A 30 8.52 -6.10 -9.10
C ASP A 30 7.64 -5.93 -7.85
N MET A 31 6.33 -6.03 -8.05
CA MET A 31 5.35 -5.87 -6.99
C MET A 31 5.15 -7.22 -6.30
N VAL A 32 5.61 -7.32 -5.06
CA VAL A 32 5.58 -8.57 -4.28
C VAL A 32 4.15 -8.99 -3.94
N CYS A 33 3.27 -8.03 -3.63
CA CYS A 33 1.88 -8.26 -3.28
C CYS A 33 0.99 -7.13 -3.83
N TYR A 34 0.06 -7.46 -4.71
CA TYR A 34 -0.81 -6.47 -5.35
C TYR A 34 -1.76 -5.81 -4.34
N GLU A 35 -2.33 -6.64 -3.47
CA GLU A 35 -3.30 -6.21 -2.46
C GLU A 35 -2.70 -5.20 -1.50
N GLU A 36 -1.41 -5.30 -1.19
CA GLU A 36 -0.71 -4.34 -0.32
C GLU A 36 -0.65 -2.93 -0.92
N THR A 37 -0.74 -2.82 -2.24
CA THR A 37 -0.58 -1.57 -3.02
C THR A 37 -1.90 -0.95 -3.50
N ASP A 38 -2.98 -1.73 -3.60
CA ASP A 38 -4.35 -1.25 -3.87
C ASP A 38 -5.04 -0.88 -2.54
N LEU A 39 -4.78 0.36 -2.10
CA LEU A 39 -5.16 0.89 -0.80
C LEU A 39 -6.59 1.41 -0.77
N ASP A 40 -7.07 1.95 -1.88
CA ASP A 40 -8.46 2.40 -2.00
C ASP A 40 -9.44 1.27 -2.43
N ARG A 41 -8.90 0.09 -2.78
CA ARG A 41 -9.63 -1.13 -3.19
C ARG A 41 -10.39 -1.00 -4.50
N ASN A 42 -9.89 -0.19 -5.42
CA ASN A 42 -10.49 -0.01 -6.73
C ASN A 42 -9.98 -1.02 -7.79
N SER A 43 -9.06 -1.92 -7.43
CA SER A 43 -8.40 -2.87 -8.34
C SER A 43 -7.53 -2.23 -9.41
N PHE A 44 -7.03 -1.04 -9.13
CA PHE A 44 -5.96 -0.34 -9.84
C PHE A 44 -4.92 0.10 -8.82
N VAL A 45 -3.66 0.15 -9.26
CA VAL A 45 -2.58 0.73 -8.46
C VAL A 45 -2.19 2.01 -9.18
N ASP A 46 -2.60 3.15 -8.61
CA ASP A 46 -2.38 4.45 -9.20
C ASP A 46 -2.09 5.54 -8.16
N ILE A 47 -2.11 6.80 -8.59
CA ILE A 47 -1.82 7.95 -7.72
C ILE A 47 -2.82 8.09 -6.55
N ALA A 48 -4.04 7.56 -6.69
CA ALA A 48 -5.05 7.57 -5.64
C ALA A 48 -4.59 6.77 -4.41
N ASP A 49 -3.89 5.64 -4.61
CA ASP A 49 -3.32 4.84 -3.52
C ASP A 49 -2.25 5.62 -2.77
N LEU A 50 -1.37 6.32 -3.50
CA LEU A 50 -0.34 7.16 -2.89
C LEU A 50 -0.95 8.30 -2.06
N ILE A 51 -2.01 8.93 -2.58
CA ILE A 51 -2.76 9.96 -1.85
C ILE A 51 -3.44 9.36 -0.62
N TYR A 52 -4.00 8.15 -0.73
CA TYR A 52 -4.62 7.43 0.38
C TYR A 52 -3.60 7.21 1.51
N LEU A 53 -2.44 6.62 1.20
CA LEU A 53 -1.39 6.34 2.19
C LEU A 53 -0.85 7.62 2.83
N SER A 54 -0.61 8.66 2.04
CA SER A 54 -0.19 9.98 2.53
C SER A 54 -1.21 10.58 3.50
N ASN A 55 -2.50 10.48 3.19
CA ASN A 55 -3.56 11.00 4.04
C ASN A 55 -3.67 10.22 5.36
N TYR A 56 -3.58 8.89 5.32
CA TYR A 56 -3.52 8.05 6.51
C TYR A 56 -2.36 8.47 7.44
N MET A 57 -1.15 8.60 6.89
CA MET A 57 0.06 8.88 7.67
C MET A 57 0.11 10.29 8.27
N PHE A 58 -0.30 11.30 7.50
CA PHE A 58 0.02 12.70 7.83
C PHE A 58 -1.21 13.57 8.09
N LYS A 59 -2.40 13.11 7.69
CA LYS A 59 -3.62 13.92 7.78
C LYS A 59 -4.72 13.26 8.61
N GLY A 60 -4.43 12.14 9.27
CA GLY A 60 -5.41 11.41 10.08
C GLY A 60 -6.53 10.77 9.24
N GLY A 61 -6.22 10.39 7.99
CA GLY A 61 -7.11 9.61 7.14
C GLY A 61 -7.38 8.20 7.71
N PRO A 62 -8.34 7.46 7.13
CA PRO A 62 -8.64 6.10 7.57
C PRO A 62 -7.43 5.18 7.35
N PRO A 63 -7.19 4.19 8.24
CA PRO A 63 -6.16 3.18 8.01
C PRO A 63 -6.48 2.33 6.78
N PRO A 64 -5.46 1.79 6.09
CA PRO A 64 -5.66 0.76 5.08
C PRO A 64 -6.42 -0.45 5.68
N LEU A 65 -7.25 -1.10 4.87
CA LEU A 65 -7.94 -2.30 5.29
C LEU A 65 -6.96 -3.47 5.44
N PRO A 66 -7.11 -4.36 6.43
CA PRO A 66 -6.24 -5.55 6.55
C PRO A 66 -6.21 -6.35 5.24
N CYS A 67 -5.03 -6.85 4.85
CA CYS A 67 -4.91 -7.73 3.68
C CYS A 67 -5.50 -9.12 3.92
N HIS A 68 -5.51 -9.56 5.18
CA HIS A 68 -6.15 -10.80 5.60
C HIS A 68 -7.27 -10.49 6.60
N THR A 69 -8.53 -10.59 6.16
CA THR A 69 -9.58 -10.99 7.09
C THR A 69 -9.47 -12.50 7.23
N SER A 70 -9.09 -13.00 8.39
CA SER A 70 -9.23 -14.41 8.72
C SER A 70 -10.69 -14.82 8.55
N GLY A 71 -10.99 -15.39 7.38
CA GLY A 71 -12.32 -15.72 6.91
C GLY A 71 -12.23 -16.47 5.58
N SER A 72 -11.76 -17.72 5.68
CA SER A 72 -11.80 -18.84 4.71
C SER A 72 -11.13 -18.66 3.34
N ASP A 73 -10.12 -19.53 3.15
CA ASP A 73 -9.74 -20.30 1.96
C ASP A 73 -9.33 -19.59 0.65
#